data_AF-A0A545AMP4-F1
#
_entry.id   AF-A0A545AMP4-F1
#
_cell.length_a   1.000
_cell.length_b   1.000
_cell.length_c   1.000
_cell.angle_alpha   90.00
_cell.angle_beta   90.00
_cell.angle_gamma   90.00
#
_symmetry.space_group_name_H-M   'P 1'
#
loop_
_entity.id
_entity.type
_entity.pdbx_description
1 polymer ?
#
loop_
_entity_poly.entity_id
_entity_poly.type
_entity_poly.pdbx_seq_one_letter_code
_entity_poly.pdbx_strand_id
1 'polypeptide(L)'
;MTPRAEDSTRDRVVKAATAEFADFGIAGARVDRIAKAARTSKERVYAYFSSKEALYREVSGDVLAAVADATRMDPDDLPAYAGRVHDYYQAHPEHARIIGWGRLERSGIPADDPLRRAVAYKLEQLGGTGQFTGALQPIDALMLVNEIAMAWANQPDLIAAVPADERSQFLAARRAAIVAAVERLFPAAR
;
A
#
# COMPACT_ATOMS: atom_id res chain seq x y z
N MET A 1 -14.49 -19.27 -24.63
CA MET A 1 -14.89 -18.45 -23.47
C MET A 1 -14.58 -19.28 -22.23
N THR A 2 -13.39 -19.12 -21.67
CA THR A 2 -12.92 -19.90 -20.50
C THR A 2 -13.71 -19.45 -19.26
N PRO A 3 -14.22 -20.36 -18.42
CA PRO A 3 -14.95 -19.97 -17.22
C PRO A 3 -14.02 -19.20 -16.30
N ARG A 4 -14.44 -18.01 -15.85
CA ARG A 4 -13.74 -17.25 -14.81
C ARG A 4 -13.79 -18.13 -13.55
N ALA A 5 -12.64 -18.60 -13.08
CA ALA A 5 -12.56 -19.46 -11.89
C ALA A 5 -13.35 -18.80 -10.75
N GLU A 6 -14.29 -19.53 -10.15
CA GLU A 6 -15.03 -19.02 -9.00
C GLU A 6 -14.07 -18.79 -7.83
N ASP A 7 -14.07 -17.57 -7.27
CA ASP A 7 -13.27 -17.24 -6.08
C ASP A 7 -13.54 -18.27 -4.98
N SER A 8 -12.48 -18.86 -4.42
CA SER A 8 -12.63 -19.83 -3.33
C SER A 8 -13.26 -19.16 -2.10
N THR A 9 -13.80 -19.96 -1.17
CA THR A 9 -14.32 -19.40 0.10
C THR A 9 -13.25 -18.61 0.84
N ARG A 10 -11.98 -19.04 0.76
CA ARG A 10 -10.85 -18.33 1.33
C ARG A 10 -10.69 -16.94 0.69
N ASP A 11 -10.72 -16.87 -0.64
CA ASP A 11 -10.55 -15.60 -1.37
C ASP A 11 -11.68 -14.62 -1.07
N ARG A 12 -12.92 -15.11 -0.96
CA ARG A 12 -14.05 -14.27 -0.53
C ARG A 12 -13.88 -13.73 0.88
N VAL A 13 -13.30 -14.52 1.80
CA VAL A 13 -12.99 -14.08 3.17
C VAL A 13 -11.90 -13.02 3.15
N VAL A 14 -10.80 -13.23 2.42
CA VAL A 14 -9.72 -12.25 2.29
C VAL A 14 -10.26 -10.93 1.74
N LYS A 15 -11.02 -10.97 0.64
CA LYS A 15 -11.64 -9.78 0.04
C LYS A 15 -12.57 -9.03 1.01
N ALA A 16 -13.42 -9.76 1.74
CA ALA A 16 -14.31 -9.16 2.74
C ALA A 16 -13.52 -8.57 3.93
N ALA A 17 -12.44 -9.23 4.34
CA ALA A 17 -11.56 -8.78 5.40
C ALA A 17 -10.77 -7.52 5.00
N THR A 18 -10.31 -7.41 3.75
CA THR A 18 -9.67 -6.20 3.21
C THR A 18 -10.55 -4.98 3.41
N ALA A 19 -11.82 -5.04 3.00
CA ALA A 19 -12.77 -3.94 3.19
C ALA A 19 -13.02 -3.64 4.68
N GLU A 20 -13.28 -4.67 5.50
CA GLU A 20 -13.55 -4.50 6.93
C GLU A 20 -12.37 -3.86 7.68
N PHE A 21 -11.13 -4.29 7.41
CA PHE A 21 -9.94 -3.73 8.05
C PHE A 21 -9.63 -2.32 7.56
N ALA A 22 -9.85 -2.02 6.27
CA ALA A 22 -9.68 -0.66 5.76
C ALA A 22 -10.62 0.34 6.46
N ASP A 23 -11.86 -0.07 6.71
CA ASP A 23 -12.88 0.80 7.31
C ASP A 23 -12.73 0.93 8.83
N PHE A 24 -12.45 -0.17 9.53
CA PHE A 24 -12.57 -0.25 10.99
C PHE A 24 -11.27 -0.55 11.74
N GLY A 25 -10.15 -0.76 11.05
CA GLY A 25 -8.90 -1.17 11.68
C GLY A 25 -8.95 -2.58 12.28
N ILE A 26 -7.88 -3.00 12.94
CA ILE A 26 -7.74 -4.37 13.45
C ILE A 26 -8.67 -4.57 14.64
N ALA A 27 -8.64 -3.66 15.61
CA ALA A 27 -9.44 -3.68 16.82
C ALA A 27 -10.94 -3.57 16.50
N GLY A 28 -11.32 -2.65 15.62
CA GLY A 28 -12.72 -2.40 15.26
C GLY A 28 -13.33 -3.42 14.30
N ALA A 29 -12.51 -4.16 13.54
CA ALA A 29 -12.99 -5.20 12.65
C ALA A 29 -13.72 -6.34 13.38
N ARG A 30 -14.83 -6.79 12.81
CA ARG A 30 -15.70 -7.85 13.33
C ARG A 30 -15.72 -9.03 12.36
N VAL A 31 -15.26 -10.18 12.84
CA VAL A 31 -15.27 -11.44 12.06
C VAL A 31 -16.68 -11.83 11.60
N ASP A 32 -17.73 -11.48 12.36
CA ASP A 32 -19.12 -11.73 11.96
C ASP A 32 -19.50 -10.95 10.69
N ARG A 33 -19.04 -9.70 10.54
CA ARG A 33 -19.28 -8.88 9.34
C ARG A 33 -18.52 -9.46 8.14
N ILE A 34 -17.27 -9.86 8.36
CA ILE A 34 -16.43 -10.52 7.34
C ILE A 34 -17.11 -11.79 6.84
N ALA A 35 -17.54 -12.68 7.74
CA ALA A 35 -18.19 -13.94 7.38
C ALA A 35 -19.47 -13.71 6.58
N LYS A 36 -20.31 -12.75 7.01
CA LYS A 36 -21.54 -12.36 6.30
C LYS A 36 -21.25 -11.85 4.89
N ALA A 37 -20.29 -10.93 4.73
CA ALA A 37 -19.91 -10.39 3.43
C ALA A 37 -19.28 -11.46 2.50
N ALA A 38 -18.49 -12.37 3.06
CA ALA A 38 -17.90 -13.50 2.33
C ALA A 38 -18.89 -14.64 2.01
N ARG A 39 -20.14 -14.53 2.50
CA ARG A 39 -21.20 -15.56 2.38
C ARG A 39 -20.74 -16.90 2.94
N THR A 40 -20.20 -16.88 4.15
CA THR A 40 -19.70 -18.05 4.88
C THR A 40 -20.02 -17.96 6.37
N SER A 41 -19.71 -19.00 7.15
CA SER A 41 -19.88 -18.99 8.60
C SER A 41 -18.60 -18.51 9.31
N LYS A 42 -18.76 -18.04 10.56
CA LYS A 42 -17.63 -17.62 11.41
C LYS A 42 -16.66 -18.78 11.67
N GLU A 43 -17.20 -19.97 11.90
CA GLU A 43 -16.43 -21.20 12.09
C GLU A 43 -15.58 -21.51 10.86
N ARG A 44 -16.13 -21.31 9.65
CA ARG A 44 -15.37 -21.48 8.40
C ARG A 44 -14.26 -20.44 8.25
N VAL A 45 -14.46 -19.19 8.69
CA VAL A 45 -13.37 -18.19 8.73
C VAL A 45 -12.25 -18.67 9.64
N TYR A 46 -12.57 -19.13 10.86
CA TYR A 46 -11.56 -19.62 11.80
C TYR A 46 -10.90 -20.94 11.38
N ALA A 47 -11.56 -21.74 10.55
CA ALA A 47 -10.95 -22.92 9.94
C ALA A 47 -9.80 -22.56 8.97
N TYR A 48 -9.83 -21.36 8.36
CA TYR A 48 -8.74 -20.87 7.51
C TYR A 48 -7.74 -19.99 8.27
N PHE A 49 -8.21 -19.21 9.24
CA PHE A 49 -7.41 -18.20 9.93
C PHE A 49 -7.54 -18.35 11.44
N SER A 50 -6.45 -18.70 12.12
CA SER A 50 -6.46 -19.02 13.55
C SER A 50 -6.90 -17.88 14.47
N SER A 51 -6.81 -16.63 14.01
CA SER A 51 -7.29 -15.44 14.73
C SER A 51 -7.61 -14.29 13.78
N LYS A 52 -8.22 -13.22 14.30
CA LYS A 52 -8.44 -11.98 13.54
C LYS A 52 -7.12 -11.33 13.14
N GLU A 53 -6.12 -11.38 14.02
CA GLU A 53 -4.77 -10.88 13.77
C GLU A 53 -4.03 -11.73 12.74
N ALA A 54 -4.26 -13.05 12.70
CA ALA A 54 -3.73 -13.92 11.66
C ALA A 54 -4.34 -13.58 10.29
N LEU A 55 -5.66 -13.38 10.24
CA LEU A 55 -6.35 -12.92 9.03
C LEU A 55 -5.85 -11.54 8.59
N TYR A 56 -5.65 -10.60 9.51
CA TYR A 56 -5.07 -9.30 9.20
C TYR A 56 -3.66 -9.41 8.62
N ARG A 57 -2.80 -10.25 9.22
CA ARG A 57 -1.44 -10.47 8.71
C ARG A 57 -1.46 -10.96 7.27
N GLU A 58 -2.31 -11.93 6.95
CA GLU A 58 -2.49 -12.42 5.58
C GLU A 58 -2.90 -11.27 4.63
N VAL A 59 -3.99 -10.57 4.96
CA VAL A 59 -4.52 -9.46 4.15
C VAL A 59 -3.45 -8.39 3.94
N SER A 60 -2.77 -7.95 5.00
CA SER A 60 -1.72 -6.93 4.90
C SER A 60 -0.52 -7.42 4.10
N GLY A 61 -0.17 -8.70 4.19
CA GLY A 61 0.89 -9.32 3.39
C GLY A 61 0.54 -9.30 1.90
N ASP A 62 -0.69 -9.69 1.54
CA ASP A 62 -1.19 -9.65 0.16
C ASP A 62 -1.19 -8.22 -0.40
N VAL A 63 -1.63 -7.24 0.41
CA VAL A 63 -1.60 -5.82 0.04
C VAL A 63 -0.17 -5.34 -0.22
N LEU A 64 0.77 -5.69 0.65
CA LEU A 64 2.16 -5.28 0.52
C LEU A 64 2.85 -5.93 -0.69
N ALA A 65 2.53 -7.20 -0.98
CA ALA A 65 3.01 -7.88 -2.17
C ALA A 65 2.48 -7.19 -3.44
N ALA A 66 1.18 -6.88 -3.49
CA ALA A 66 0.57 -6.17 -4.61
C ALA A 66 1.18 -4.77 -4.83
N VAL A 67 1.45 -4.02 -3.76
CA VAL A 67 2.18 -2.74 -3.83
C VAL A 67 3.57 -2.97 -4.43
N ALA A 68 4.33 -3.94 -3.91
CA ALA A 68 5.70 -4.20 -4.36
C ALA A 68 5.77 -4.57 -5.84
N ASP A 69 4.83 -5.40 -6.31
CA ASP A 69 4.74 -5.80 -7.71
C ASP A 69 4.35 -4.66 -8.64
N ALA A 70 3.39 -3.81 -8.24
CA ALA A 70 2.93 -2.69 -9.05
C ALA A 70 3.91 -1.50 -9.05
N THR A 71 4.73 -1.37 -7.99
CA THR A 71 5.61 -0.21 -7.75
C THR A 71 7.08 -0.61 -7.74
N ARG A 72 7.49 -1.46 -8.70
CA ARG A 72 8.91 -1.78 -8.86
C ARG A 72 9.74 -0.51 -8.97
N MET A 73 10.77 -0.41 -8.13
CA MET A 73 11.62 0.76 -8.06
C MET A 73 12.78 0.60 -9.04
N ASP A 74 13.05 1.68 -9.76
CA ASP A 74 14.28 1.87 -10.50
C ASP A 74 15.07 2.92 -9.73
N PRO A 75 16.27 2.60 -9.19
CA PRO A 75 17.03 3.57 -8.41
C PRO A 75 17.53 4.76 -9.26
N ASP A 76 17.57 4.63 -10.59
CA ASP A 76 17.99 5.69 -11.52
C ASP A 76 16.81 6.57 -11.99
N ASP A 77 15.56 6.17 -11.67
CA ASP A 77 14.33 6.90 -12.01
C ASP A 77 13.33 6.91 -10.84
N LEU A 78 13.75 7.55 -9.74
CA LEU A 78 12.90 7.82 -8.59
C LEU A 78 11.63 8.63 -8.91
N PRO A 79 11.63 9.62 -9.84
CA PRO A 79 10.41 10.32 -10.23
C PRO A 79 9.35 9.37 -10.81
N ALA A 80 9.73 8.45 -11.71
CA ALA A 80 8.76 7.49 -12.25
C ALA A 80 8.32 6.48 -11.18
N TYR A 81 9.21 6.06 -10.28
CA TYR A 81 8.83 5.26 -9.12
C TYR A 81 7.77 5.97 -8.25
N ALA A 82 7.97 7.25 -7.92
CA ALA A 82 7.00 8.04 -7.18
C ALA A 82 5.64 8.15 -7.89
N GLY A 83 5.66 8.34 -9.21
CA GLY A 83 4.46 8.32 -10.04
C GLY A 83 3.70 6.99 -9.95
N ARG A 84 4.40 5.85 -10.05
CA ARG A 84 3.79 4.51 -9.91
C ARG A 84 3.18 4.30 -8.52
N VAL A 85 3.86 4.72 -7.46
CA VAL A 85 3.34 4.63 -6.08
C VAL A 85 2.10 5.49 -5.91
N HIS A 86 2.10 6.72 -6.45
CA HIS A 86 0.94 7.60 -6.42
C HIS A 86 -0.26 6.98 -7.14
N ASP A 87 -0.06 6.50 -8.37
CA ASP A 87 -1.11 5.90 -9.19
C ASP A 87 -1.73 4.69 -8.48
N TYR A 88 -0.91 3.84 -7.85
CA TYR A 88 -1.38 2.67 -7.11
C TYR A 88 -2.30 3.04 -5.95
N TYR A 89 -1.87 3.96 -5.07
CA TYR A 89 -2.68 4.32 -3.89
C TYR A 89 -3.90 5.19 -4.23
N GLN A 90 -3.88 5.89 -5.36
CA GLN A 90 -5.07 6.55 -5.89
C GLN A 90 -6.11 5.52 -6.37
N ALA A 91 -5.67 4.43 -7.00
CA ALA A 91 -6.55 3.34 -7.43
C ALA A 91 -7.00 2.44 -6.28
N HIS A 92 -6.21 2.34 -5.21
CA HIS A 92 -6.41 1.45 -4.07
C HIS A 92 -6.33 2.17 -2.71
N PRO A 93 -7.23 3.12 -2.41
CA PRO A 93 -7.21 3.87 -1.15
C PRO A 93 -7.39 2.97 0.08
N GLU A 94 -8.09 1.84 -0.04
CA GLU A 94 -8.25 0.83 1.00
C GLU A 94 -6.92 0.22 1.44
N HIS A 95 -5.96 0.05 0.53
CA HIS A 95 -4.64 -0.49 0.83
C HIS A 95 -3.82 0.47 1.70
N ALA A 96 -3.88 1.78 1.41
CA ALA A 96 -3.23 2.80 2.25
C ALA A 96 -3.80 2.77 3.67
N ARG A 97 -5.13 2.65 3.81
CA ARG A 97 -5.81 2.60 5.11
C ARG A 97 -5.44 1.36 5.92
N ILE A 98 -5.39 0.17 5.30
CA ILE A 98 -4.96 -1.06 5.96
C ILE A 98 -3.55 -0.89 6.52
N ILE A 99 -2.60 -0.43 5.71
CA ILE A 99 -1.22 -0.19 6.15
C ILE A 99 -1.19 0.85 7.29
N GLY A 100 -1.97 1.93 7.17
CA GLY A 100 -2.11 2.96 8.20
C GLY A 100 -2.60 2.41 9.55
N TRP A 101 -3.66 1.61 9.56
CA TRP A 101 -4.14 0.93 10.77
C TRP A 101 -3.09 0.03 11.38
N GLY A 102 -2.36 -0.72 10.55
CA GLY A 102 -1.24 -1.54 11.00
C GLY A 102 -0.17 -0.75 11.74
N ARG A 103 0.16 0.48 11.30
CA ARG A 103 1.13 1.36 11.97
C ARG A 103 0.62 1.88 13.31
N LEU A 104 -0.70 2.12 13.44
CA LEU A 104 -1.31 2.66 14.65
C LEU A 104 -1.54 1.59 15.73
N GLU A 105 -1.94 0.39 15.31
CA GLU A 105 -2.42 -0.65 16.22
C GLU A 105 -1.38 -1.73 16.54
N ARG A 106 -0.26 -1.77 15.81
CA ARG A 106 0.80 -2.76 16.04
C ARG A 106 2.10 -2.10 16.48
N SER A 107 2.73 -2.69 17.49
CA SER A 107 4.09 -2.35 17.90
C SER A 107 5.10 -3.01 16.95
N GLY A 108 5.37 -2.35 15.82
CA GLY A 108 6.44 -2.72 14.89
C GLY A 108 6.10 -3.84 13.90
N ILE A 109 7.06 -4.08 13.01
CA ILE A 109 6.99 -5.09 11.95
C ILE A 109 7.68 -6.38 12.44
N PRO A 110 7.15 -7.59 12.25
CA PRO A 110 7.81 -8.86 12.57
C PRO A 110 9.11 -9.08 11.79
N ALA A 111 10.05 -9.87 12.32
CA ALA A 111 11.37 -10.12 11.70
C ALA A 111 11.26 -10.74 10.31
N ASP A 112 10.29 -11.61 10.12
CA ASP A 112 10.00 -12.40 8.94
C ASP A 112 9.03 -11.73 7.95
N ASP A 113 8.58 -10.51 8.25
CA ASP A 113 7.57 -9.80 7.47
C ASP A 113 8.05 -9.52 6.02
N PRO A 114 7.26 -9.85 4.99
CA PRO A 114 7.59 -9.56 3.59
C PRO A 114 7.96 -8.09 3.32
N LEU A 115 7.36 -7.14 4.04
CA LEU A 115 7.68 -5.72 3.91
C LEU A 115 9.14 -5.43 4.24
N ARG A 116 9.70 -6.07 5.27
CA ARG A 116 11.11 -5.88 5.63
C ARG A 116 12.03 -6.30 4.49
N ARG A 117 11.74 -7.43 3.83
CA ARG A 117 12.52 -7.89 2.67
C ARG A 117 12.41 -6.93 1.49
N ALA A 118 11.19 -6.45 1.19
CA ALA A 118 10.98 -5.50 0.10
C ALA A 118 11.70 -4.16 0.34
N VAL A 119 11.69 -3.66 1.58
CA VAL A 119 12.43 -2.45 1.96
C VAL A 119 13.93 -2.69 1.88
N ALA A 120 14.45 -3.78 2.43
CA ALA A 120 15.88 -4.10 2.37
C ALA A 120 16.40 -4.16 0.92
N TYR A 121 15.64 -4.80 0.02
CA TYR A 121 15.96 -4.85 -1.40
C TYR A 121 16.04 -3.45 -2.03
N LYS A 122 15.05 -2.57 -1.74
CA LYS A 122 15.08 -1.19 -2.22
C LYS A 122 16.28 -0.41 -1.67
N LEU A 123 16.63 -0.59 -0.40
CA LEU A 123 17.80 0.08 0.20
C LEU A 123 19.11 -0.38 -0.43
N GLU A 124 19.24 -1.67 -0.75
CA GLU A 124 20.41 -2.21 -1.46
C GLU A 124 20.53 -1.59 -2.85
N GLN A 125 19.43 -1.53 -3.62
CA GLN A 125 19.42 -0.88 -4.93
C GLN A 125 19.84 0.59 -4.87
N LEU A 126 19.29 1.36 -3.92
CA LEU A 126 19.63 2.76 -3.71
C LEU A 126 21.09 2.92 -3.25
N GLY A 127 21.58 2.05 -2.37
CA GLY A 127 22.97 2.05 -1.92
C GLY A 127 23.96 1.78 -3.06
N GLY A 128 23.58 0.93 -4.01
CA GLY A 128 24.37 0.61 -5.20
C GLY A 128 24.63 1.79 -6.13
N THR A 129 23.79 2.84 -6.10
CA THR A 129 23.98 4.06 -6.91
C THR A 129 25.16 4.91 -6.46
N GLY A 130 25.54 4.82 -5.18
CA GLY A 130 26.51 5.73 -4.55
C GLY A 130 26.01 7.18 -4.40
N GLN A 131 24.79 7.51 -4.83
CA GLN A 131 24.23 8.86 -4.79
C GLN A 131 23.85 9.30 -3.37
N PHE A 132 23.38 8.35 -2.55
CA PHE A 132 22.86 8.60 -1.22
C PHE A 132 23.92 8.30 -0.16
N THR A 133 24.92 9.18 -0.04
CA THR A 133 26.00 9.10 0.96
C THR A 133 26.03 10.36 1.84
N GLY A 134 26.51 10.22 3.09
CA GLY A 134 26.59 11.34 4.04
C GLY A 134 25.25 11.69 4.70
N ALA A 135 24.81 12.95 4.60
CA ALA A 135 23.62 13.43 5.33
C ALA A 135 22.29 12.87 4.80
N LEU A 136 22.25 12.42 3.55
CA LEU A 136 21.09 11.78 2.94
C LEU A 136 21.43 10.31 2.65
N GLN A 137 20.94 9.40 3.47
CA GLN A 137 21.16 7.97 3.32
C GLN A 137 20.08 7.32 2.43
N PRO A 138 20.29 6.10 1.92
CA PRO A 138 19.30 5.39 1.10
C PRO A 138 17.92 5.29 1.76
N ILE A 139 17.90 5.12 3.08
CA ILE A 139 16.65 5.05 3.84
C ILE A 139 15.89 6.38 3.84
N ASP A 140 16.60 7.51 3.96
CA ASP A 140 16.00 8.83 3.97
C ASP A 140 15.39 9.14 2.60
N ALA A 141 16.11 8.84 1.52
CA ALA A 141 15.60 8.98 0.16
C ALA A 141 14.35 8.12 -0.06
N LEU A 142 14.39 6.84 0.31
CA LEU A 142 13.24 5.95 0.19
C LEU A 142 12.02 6.45 0.97
N MET A 143 12.21 6.93 2.21
CA MET A 143 11.13 7.47 3.02
C MET A 143 10.54 8.74 2.41
N LEU A 144 11.38 9.70 2.04
CA LEU A 144 10.94 10.96 1.45
C LEU A 144 10.18 10.76 0.13
N VAL A 145 10.68 9.90 -0.76
CA VAL A 145 10.01 9.60 -2.03
C VAL A 145 8.64 8.96 -1.78
N ASN A 146 8.54 8.01 -0.84
CA ASN A 146 7.27 7.37 -0.51
C ASN A 146 6.27 8.36 0.11
N GLU A 147 6.71 9.22 1.03
CA GLU A 147 5.83 10.23 1.67
C GLU A 147 5.33 11.25 0.64
N ILE A 148 6.18 11.70 -0.29
CA ILE A 148 5.76 12.61 -1.37
C ILE A 148 4.75 11.91 -2.30
N ALA A 149 5.01 10.66 -2.67
CA ALA A 149 4.10 9.89 -3.54
C ALA A 149 2.72 9.63 -2.89
N MET A 150 2.70 9.39 -1.58
CA MET A 150 1.48 9.13 -0.81
C MET A 150 0.77 10.38 -0.29
N ALA A 151 1.33 11.58 -0.51
CA ALA A 151 0.85 12.83 0.07
C ALA A 151 -0.67 13.05 -0.10
N TRP A 152 -1.23 12.73 -1.26
CA TRP A 152 -2.67 12.90 -1.55
C TRP A 152 -3.53 11.70 -1.14
N ALA A 153 -2.98 10.49 -1.14
CA ALA A 153 -3.70 9.30 -0.66
C ALA A 153 -4.07 9.42 0.82
N ASN A 154 -3.26 10.15 1.58
CA ASN A 154 -3.49 10.44 2.99
C ASN A 154 -4.40 11.67 3.23
N GLN A 155 -4.97 12.28 2.19
CA GLN A 155 -5.81 13.48 2.27
C GLN A 155 -7.17 13.29 1.57
N PRO A 156 -7.95 12.24 1.93
CA PRO A 156 -9.19 11.91 1.23
C PRO A 156 -10.23 13.03 1.29
N ASP A 157 -10.29 13.79 2.39
CA ASP A 157 -11.24 14.89 2.57
C ASP A 157 -10.99 16.03 1.57
N LEU A 158 -9.71 16.34 1.29
CA LEU A 158 -9.34 17.35 0.30
C LEU A 158 -9.68 16.90 -1.12
N ILE A 159 -9.53 15.61 -1.43
CA ILE A 159 -9.92 15.04 -2.74
C ILE A 159 -11.44 15.05 -2.89
N ALA A 160 -12.17 14.73 -1.82
CA ALA A 160 -13.64 14.70 -1.81
C ALA A 160 -14.25 16.10 -2.02
N ALA A 161 -13.57 17.16 -1.56
CA ALA A 161 -13.98 18.55 -1.74
C ALA A 161 -13.86 19.04 -3.21
N VAL A 162 -13.11 18.34 -4.06
CA VAL A 162 -13.00 18.68 -5.49
C VAL A 162 -14.25 18.24 -6.25
N PRO A 163 -14.85 19.11 -7.10
CA PRO A 163 -15.97 18.76 -7.97
C PRO A 163 -15.68 17.49 -8.78
N ALA A 164 -16.70 16.64 -8.94
CA ALA A 164 -16.52 15.31 -9.53
C ALA A 164 -16.04 15.36 -10.99
N ASP A 165 -16.50 16.35 -11.74
CA ASP A 165 -16.11 16.63 -13.13
C ASP A 165 -14.67 17.16 -13.28
N GLU A 166 -14.14 17.83 -12.25
CA GLU A 166 -12.76 18.34 -12.24
C GLU A 166 -11.74 17.34 -11.65
N ARG A 167 -12.21 16.34 -10.89
CA ARG A 167 -11.36 15.48 -10.05
C ARG A 167 -10.28 14.73 -10.84
N SER A 168 -10.58 14.25 -12.05
CA SER A 168 -9.59 13.56 -12.88
C SER A 168 -8.44 14.48 -13.29
N GLN A 169 -8.75 15.71 -13.71
CA GLN A 169 -7.73 16.70 -14.07
C GLN A 169 -6.93 17.14 -12.85
N PHE A 170 -7.62 17.35 -11.71
CA PHE A 170 -6.97 17.68 -10.44
C PHE A 170 -5.93 16.63 -10.06
N LEU A 171 -6.31 15.34 -10.06
CA LEU A 171 -5.41 14.24 -9.70
C LEU A 171 -4.25 14.09 -10.68
N ALA A 172 -4.48 14.27 -11.99
CA ALA A 172 -3.41 14.27 -12.99
C ALA A 172 -2.38 15.40 -12.71
N ALA A 173 -2.84 16.59 -12.33
CA ALA A 173 -1.96 17.69 -11.96
C ALA A 173 -1.18 17.41 -10.65
N ARG A 174 -1.76 16.68 -9.70
CA ARG A 174 -1.06 16.25 -8.46
C ARG A 174 0.01 15.22 -8.76
N ARG A 175 -0.28 14.24 -9.63
CA ARG A 175 0.72 13.28 -10.12
C ARG A 175 1.91 14.00 -10.78
N ALA A 176 1.64 14.95 -11.67
CA ALA A 176 2.70 15.73 -12.32
C ALA A 176 3.55 16.53 -11.32
N ALA A 177 2.91 17.13 -10.31
CA ALA A 177 3.61 17.85 -9.25
C ALA A 177 4.49 16.94 -8.38
N ILE A 178 4.02 15.73 -8.04
CA ILE A 178 4.78 14.71 -7.30
C ILE A 178 6.05 14.34 -8.06
N VAL A 179 5.92 13.96 -9.34
CA VAL A 179 7.05 13.56 -10.19
C VAL A 179 8.06 14.70 -10.28
N ALA A 180 7.59 15.93 -10.54
CA ALA A 180 8.48 17.08 -10.63
C ALA A 180 9.11 17.50 -9.29
N ALA A 181 8.50 17.19 -8.15
CA ALA A 181 9.09 17.45 -6.83
C ALA A 181 10.21 16.44 -6.54
N VAL A 182 9.97 15.16 -6.84
CA VAL A 182 10.96 14.08 -6.65
C VAL A 182 12.17 14.29 -7.56
N GLU A 183 11.98 14.67 -8.82
CA GLU A 183 13.07 15.03 -9.75
C GLU A 183 13.95 16.17 -9.21
N ARG A 184 13.35 17.18 -8.57
CA ARG A 184 14.12 18.31 -8.00
C ARG A 184 14.90 17.93 -6.75
N LEU A 185 14.40 16.98 -5.95
CA LEU A 185 15.04 16.54 -4.72
C LEU A 185 16.11 15.47 -4.98
N PHE A 186 15.87 14.60 -5.96
CA PHE A 186 16.71 13.45 -6.28
C PHE A 186 16.92 13.37 -7.80
N PRO A 187 17.66 14.31 -8.40
CA PRO A 187 17.93 14.30 -9.83
C PRO A 187 18.76 13.07 -10.20
N ALA A 188 18.55 12.51 -11.39
CA ALA A 188 19.35 11.38 -11.87
C ALA A 188 20.85 11.74 -11.88
N ALA A 189 21.69 10.78 -11.50
CA ALA A 189 23.13 10.92 -11.63
C ALA A 189 23.50 11.07 -13.12
N ARG A 190 24.22 12.14 -13.47
CA ARG A 190 24.71 12.38 -14.84
C ARG A 190 25.94 11.55 -15.15
#